data_AF-A0A352PU50-F1
#
_entry.id   AF-A0A352PU50-F1
#
_cell.length_a   1.000
_cell.length_b   1.000
_cell.length_c   1.000
_cell.angle_alpha   90.00
_cell.angle_beta   90.00
_cell.angle_gamma   90.00
#
_symmetry.space_group_name_H-M   'P 1'
#
loop_
_entity.id
_entity.type
_entity.pdbx_description
1 polymer ?
#
loop_
_entity_poly.entity_id
_entity_poly.type
_entity_poly.pdbx_seq_one_letter_code
_entity_poly.pdbx_strand_id
1 'polypeptide(L)'
;NAGAAGWERTALGEELDALTRLRGQDRPAYERAVHGLISEARASFIGLNWAFQYLRGIPARRARLDNEALGLLIGALRLILGLNLEEALVVEMALADPASVWSGMHGEAQQRWQQQGISVPLKPFEKASLFLLEGLPLEDSGHAGFVRYLCEHEDAYRRLLSGCYAAPAVQFSRLLEEMERYNRLPENAARRVWYDDEEQRVFMRALLLRPDAVAAIVDRERHKDIYLVISGLGPKAYLPRTLHEVQNIFGYITPEAFQQVVACLQLDPVDVIRVIASYKQYSADPGGDIIIYICKGTACFLRGQPELSRKLSVEIQAEEGELGCHGIQFVEMDCFGVCHLAPVVKTRDTFLGKQRADDIPGLLEQLRKGPSYENRVMFLDRIRRMLAPGHRSEPLESMRIVELIEDGPGPQPLPDVRGQTLAVDSTGQVHARENGASQPLGRLLPETLVFGYATPDGQTRWGGAILDEAGQLKAMVNYPAPHLHRDLAATVKPRAFV
;
A
#
# COMPACT_ATOMS: atom_id res chain seq x y z
N ASN A 1 35.19 13.00 -39.00
CA ASN A 1 35.59 13.04 -37.59
C ASN A 1 34.35 13.14 -36.72
N ALA A 2 33.84 11.97 -36.34
CA ALA A 2 32.54 11.74 -35.70
C ALA A 2 32.76 11.27 -34.25
N GLY A 3 31.91 11.71 -33.30
CA GLY A 3 31.99 11.21 -31.92
C GLY A 3 31.22 11.97 -30.83
N ALA A 4 30.19 12.74 -31.16
CA ALA A 4 29.37 13.46 -30.16
C ALA A 4 27.86 13.38 -30.45
N ALA A 5 27.39 12.24 -30.96
CA ALA A 5 25.97 11.99 -31.19
C ALA A 5 25.63 10.59 -30.67
N GLY A 6 24.81 10.49 -29.63
CA GLY A 6 24.39 9.19 -29.09
C GLY A 6 23.30 9.21 -28.01
N TRP A 7 23.04 10.34 -27.35
CA TRP A 7 22.05 10.43 -26.26
C TRP A 7 20.88 11.36 -26.58
N GLU A 8 21.08 12.35 -27.47
CA GLU A 8 20.08 13.39 -27.85
C GLU A 8 18.95 12.91 -28.77
N ARG A 9 18.84 11.62 -29.07
CA ARG A 9 17.73 11.04 -29.85
C ARG A 9 17.21 9.73 -29.27
N THR A 10 17.14 9.65 -27.95
CA THR A 10 16.35 8.62 -27.28
C THR A 10 15.14 9.28 -26.64
N ALA A 11 14.00 8.59 -26.59
CA ALA A 11 12.77 9.09 -25.96
C ALA A 11 13.01 9.55 -24.49
N LEU A 12 13.94 8.88 -23.81
CA LEU A 12 14.38 9.21 -22.45
C LEU A 12 15.17 10.54 -22.39
N GLY A 13 15.99 10.83 -23.41
CA GLY A 13 16.74 12.10 -23.49
C GLY A 13 15.83 13.31 -23.68
N GLU A 14 14.80 13.18 -24.51
CA GLU A 14 13.81 14.26 -24.73
C GLU A 14 12.93 14.50 -23.48
N GLU A 15 12.59 13.45 -22.75
CA GLU A 15 11.86 13.54 -21.48
C GLU A 15 12.70 14.16 -20.36
N LEU A 16 14.00 13.81 -20.27
CA LEU A 16 14.91 14.41 -19.29
C LEU A 16 15.13 15.91 -19.55
N ASP A 17 15.22 16.32 -20.81
CA ASP A 17 15.34 17.73 -21.19
C ASP A 17 14.04 18.51 -20.92
N ALA A 18 12.88 17.86 -21.04
CA ALA A 18 11.59 18.45 -20.65
C ALA A 18 11.50 18.65 -19.12
N LEU A 19 11.92 17.65 -18.33
CA LEU A 19 11.98 17.72 -16.86
C LEU A 19 12.98 18.77 -16.36
N THR A 20 14.14 18.87 -17.02
CA THR A 20 15.18 19.85 -16.67
C THR A 20 14.74 21.29 -16.96
N ARG A 21 13.97 21.50 -18.04
CA ARG A 21 13.35 22.81 -18.33
C ARG A 21 12.25 23.18 -17.33
N LEU A 22 11.42 22.22 -16.91
CA LEU A 22 10.41 22.39 -15.85
C LEU A 22 11.01 22.85 -14.52
N ARG A 23 12.20 22.33 -14.14
CA ARG A 23 12.92 22.73 -12.92
C ARG A 23 13.25 24.22 -12.84
N GLY A 24 13.50 24.86 -13.99
CA GLY A 24 13.86 26.28 -14.10
C GLY A 24 12.66 27.22 -14.23
N GLN A 25 11.48 26.71 -14.61
CA GLN A 25 10.31 27.53 -14.96
C GLN A 25 9.17 27.44 -13.93
N ASP A 26 8.90 26.25 -13.37
CA ASP A 26 7.84 26.03 -12.38
C ASP A 26 8.27 24.95 -11.39
N ARG A 27 8.91 25.41 -10.30
CA ARG A 27 9.49 24.54 -9.27
C ARG A 27 8.44 23.65 -8.58
N PRO A 28 7.24 24.13 -8.20
CA PRO A 28 6.18 23.26 -7.68
C PRO A 28 5.67 22.22 -8.67
N ALA A 29 5.58 22.53 -9.97
CA ALA A 29 5.18 21.55 -10.99
C ALA A 29 6.27 20.49 -11.22
N TYR A 30 7.54 20.90 -11.20
CA TYR A 30 8.69 19.98 -11.19
C TYR A 30 8.65 19.06 -9.97
N GLU A 31 8.44 19.61 -8.77
CA GLU A 31 8.36 18.82 -7.54
C GLU A 31 7.14 17.89 -7.53
N ARG A 32 6.00 18.27 -8.11
CA ARG A 32 4.83 17.39 -8.32
C ARG A 32 5.08 16.30 -9.35
N ALA A 33 5.81 16.57 -10.44
CA ALA A 33 6.17 15.57 -11.44
C ALA A 33 7.16 14.55 -10.86
N VAL A 34 8.14 15.01 -10.07
CA VAL A 34 9.09 14.17 -9.34
C VAL A 34 8.39 13.39 -8.22
N HIS A 35 7.51 14.03 -7.45
CA HIS A 35 6.66 13.32 -6.47
C HIS A 35 5.68 12.36 -7.12
N GLY A 36 5.19 12.66 -8.33
CA GLY A 36 4.37 11.79 -9.17
C GLY A 36 5.15 10.55 -9.58
N LEU A 37 6.37 10.71 -10.12
CA LEU A 37 7.29 9.61 -10.44
C LEU A 37 7.69 8.78 -9.19
N ILE A 38 7.88 9.44 -8.04
CA ILE A 38 8.23 8.78 -6.76
C ILE A 38 7.02 8.09 -6.11
N SER A 39 5.79 8.58 -6.33
CA SER A 39 4.54 8.01 -5.81
C SER A 39 3.94 6.97 -6.76
N GLU A 40 4.18 7.08 -8.06
CA GLU A 40 3.93 6.04 -9.07
C GLU A 40 4.81 4.81 -8.83
N ALA A 41 5.89 4.92 -8.05
CA ALA A 41 6.68 3.78 -7.58
C ALA A 41 5.90 2.77 -6.70
N ARG A 42 4.59 2.97 -6.48
CA ARG A 42 3.66 1.98 -5.88
C ARG A 42 2.97 1.07 -6.91
N ALA A 43 3.08 1.35 -8.22
CA ALA A 43 2.55 0.51 -9.32
C ALA A 43 3.39 0.61 -10.63
N SER A 44 4.64 1.06 -10.54
CA SER A 44 5.50 1.34 -11.71
C SER A 44 6.08 0.09 -12.37
N PHE A 45 5.24 -0.64 -13.08
CA PHE A 45 5.64 -1.31 -14.32
C PHE A 45 4.35 -1.55 -15.12
N ILE A 46 4.22 -0.97 -16.32
CA ILE A 46 3.18 -1.38 -17.29
C ILE A 46 3.18 -2.92 -17.41
N GLY A 47 4.37 -3.52 -17.34
CA GLY A 47 4.55 -4.96 -17.25
C GLY A 47 3.87 -5.63 -16.05
N LEU A 48 3.86 -5.05 -14.85
CA LEU A 48 3.21 -5.64 -13.67
C LEU A 48 1.69 -5.67 -13.82
N ASN A 49 1.09 -4.58 -14.31
CA ASN A 49 -0.34 -4.57 -14.60
C ASN A 49 -0.67 -5.51 -15.78
N TRP A 50 0.16 -5.55 -16.81
CA TRP A 50 0.02 -6.53 -17.90
C TRP A 50 0.09 -7.97 -17.37
N ALA A 51 1.07 -8.29 -16.53
CA ALA A 51 1.26 -9.61 -15.93
C ALA A 51 0.09 -10.00 -15.02
N PHE A 52 -0.44 -9.05 -14.26
CA PHE A 52 -1.65 -9.25 -13.46
C PHE A 52 -2.85 -9.60 -14.34
N GLN A 53 -3.08 -8.85 -15.43
CA GLN A 53 -4.16 -9.16 -16.38
C GLN A 53 -3.91 -10.45 -17.15
N TYR A 54 -2.66 -10.76 -17.47
CA TYR A 54 -2.24 -12.01 -18.09
C TYR A 54 -2.63 -13.21 -17.21
N LEU A 55 -2.31 -13.16 -15.92
CA LEU A 55 -2.68 -14.20 -14.96
C LEU A 55 -4.21 -14.33 -14.82
N ARG A 56 -4.94 -13.21 -14.72
CA ARG A 56 -6.41 -13.21 -14.66
C ARG A 56 -7.09 -13.72 -15.94
N GLY A 57 -6.42 -13.57 -17.07
CA GLY A 57 -6.89 -14.01 -18.38
C GLY A 57 -6.77 -15.53 -18.60
N ILE A 58 -6.09 -16.26 -17.70
CA ILE A 58 -5.96 -17.72 -17.79
C ILE A 58 -7.33 -18.37 -17.54
N PRO A 59 -7.91 -19.09 -18.51
CA PRO A 59 -9.29 -19.58 -18.41
C PRO A 59 -9.46 -20.74 -17.42
N ALA A 60 -8.40 -21.51 -17.17
CA ALA A 60 -8.42 -22.60 -16.20
C ALA A 60 -8.28 -22.04 -14.77
N ARG A 61 -9.40 -22.00 -14.04
CA ARG A 61 -9.37 -21.72 -12.61
C ARG A 61 -8.81 -22.92 -11.85
N ARG A 62 -8.04 -22.63 -10.80
CA ARG A 62 -7.35 -23.61 -9.97
C ARG A 62 -8.03 -23.69 -8.61
N ALA A 63 -8.28 -24.90 -8.15
CA ALA A 63 -8.93 -25.12 -6.86
C ALA A 63 -8.09 -24.68 -5.65
N ARG A 64 -6.75 -24.69 -5.79
CA ARG A 64 -5.80 -24.49 -4.68
C ARG A 64 -4.52 -23.76 -5.12
N LEU A 65 -3.81 -23.19 -4.15
CA LEU A 65 -2.49 -22.57 -4.35
C LEU A 65 -1.37 -23.63 -4.31
N ASP A 66 -0.97 -24.15 -5.47
CA ASP A 66 0.05 -25.20 -5.62
C ASP A 66 1.33 -24.74 -6.34
N ASN A 67 2.31 -25.65 -6.48
CA ASN A 67 3.57 -25.34 -7.17
C ASN A 67 3.38 -24.95 -8.64
N GLU A 68 2.34 -25.44 -9.30
CA GLU A 68 2.04 -25.00 -10.67
C GLU A 68 1.52 -23.56 -10.70
N ALA A 69 0.68 -23.15 -9.74
CA ALA A 69 0.27 -21.76 -9.57
C ALA A 69 1.47 -20.83 -9.28
N LEU A 70 2.42 -21.29 -8.45
CA LEU A 70 3.70 -20.61 -8.24
C LEU A 70 4.52 -20.53 -9.53
N GLY A 71 4.50 -21.57 -10.37
CA GLY A 71 5.09 -21.58 -11.69
C GLY A 71 4.52 -20.47 -12.59
N LEU A 72 3.19 -20.31 -12.64
CA LEU A 72 2.56 -19.22 -13.38
C LEU A 72 3.03 -17.83 -12.91
N LEU A 73 3.14 -17.65 -11.59
CA LEU A 73 3.64 -16.42 -11.00
C LEU A 73 5.11 -16.16 -11.35
N ILE A 74 5.97 -17.18 -11.29
CA ILE A 74 7.38 -17.11 -11.71
C ILE A 74 7.47 -16.75 -13.20
N GLY A 75 6.67 -17.39 -14.05
CA GLY A 75 6.61 -17.08 -15.48
C GLY A 75 6.21 -15.63 -15.74
N ALA A 76 5.17 -15.14 -15.06
CA ALA A 76 4.75 -13.75 -15.14
C ALA A 76 5.85 -12.78 -14.69
N LEU A 77 6.58 -13.09 -13.62
CA LEU A 77 7.74 -12.31 -13.17
C LEU A 77 8.90 -12.34 -14.18
N ARG A 78 9.20 -13.49 -14.80
CA ARG A 78 10.22 -13.59 -15.85
C ARG A 78 9.87 -12.70 -17.05
N LEU A 79 8.62 -12.71 -17.47
CA LEU A 79 8.14 -11.89 -18.59
C LEU A 79 8.30 -10.39 -18.34
N ILE A 80 7.94 -9.89 -17.14
CA ILE A 80 8.10 -8.46 -16.83
C ILE A 80 9.57 -8.05 -16.70
N LEU A 81 10.46 -8.99 -16.38
CA LEU A 81 11.90 -8.79 -16.38
C LEU A 81 12.51 -8.87 -17.79
N GLY A 82 11.72 -9.21 -18.81
CA GLY A 82 12.16 -9.34 -20.20
C GLY A 82 12.92 -10.64 -20.48
N LEU A 83 12.66 -11.69 -19.69
CA LEU A 83 13.26 -13.01 -19.81
C LEU A 83 12.34 -13.99 -20.56
N ASN A 84 12.94 -15.02 -21.16
CA ASN A 84 12.18 -16.04 -21.89
C ASN A 84 11.42 -16.98 -20.94
N LEU A 85 10.28 -17.47 -21.42
CA LEU A 85 9.50 -18.52 -20.79
C LEU A 85 9.95 -19.89 -21.30
N GLU A 86 10.40 -20.72 -20.39
CA GLU A 86 10.63 -22.15 -20.63
C GLU A 86 9.85 -22.93 -19.55
N GLU A 87 8.84 -23.70 -19.97
CA GLU A 87 7.91 -24.35 -19.03
C GLU A 87 8.62 -25.31 -18.06
N ALA A 88 9.58 -26.10 -18.56
CA ALA A 88 10.37 -27.01 -17.73
C ALA A 88 11.18 -26.27 -16.66
N LEU A 89 11.81 -25.16 -17.03
CA LEU A 89 12.59 -24.31 -16.12
C LEU A 89 11.70 -23.71 -15.02
N VAL A 90 10.50 -23.27 -15.38
CA VAL A 90 9.54 -22.69 -14.42
C VAL A 90 9.08 -23.70 -13.38
N VAL A 91 8.86 -24.97 -13.78
CA VAL A 91 8.51 -26.05 -12.84
C VAL A 91 9.65 -26.33 -11.87
N GLU A 92 10.90 -26.38 -12.34
CA GLU A 92 12.07 -26.55 -11.48
C GLU A 92 12.24 -25.38 -10.51
N MET A 93 12.11 -24.14 -11.00
CA MET A 93 12.15 -22.93 -10.16
C MET A 93 11.04 -22.94 -9.11
N ALA A 94 9.85 -23.43 -9.45
CA ALA A 94 8.74 -23.59 -8.53
C ALA A 94 9.00 -24.63 -7.43
N LEU A 95 10.11 -25.37 -7.44
CA LEU A 95 10.55 -26.28 -6.37
C LEU A 95 11.81 -25.79 -5.63
N ALA A 96 12.50 -24.77 -6.15
CA ALA A 96 13.74 -24.22 -5.59
C ALA A 96 13.50 -23.17 -4.48
N ASP A 97 14.58 -22.78 -3.81
CA ASP A 97 14.59 -21.71 -2.80
C ASP A 97 14.22 -20.35 -3.43
N PRO A 98 13.20 -19.62 -2.93
CA PRO A 98 12.72 -18.38 -3.52
C PRO A 98 13.79 -17.29 -3.66
N ALA A 99 14.72 -17.17 -2.70
CA ALA A 99 15.76 -16.14 -2.74
C ALA A 99 16.79 -16.44 -3.84
N SER A 100 17.14 -17.72 -4.02
CA SER A 100 17.97 -18.18 -5.15
C SER A 100 17.27 -17.94 -6.49
N VAL A 101 15.97 -18.30 -6.59
CA VAL A 101 15.18 -18.08 -7.82
C VAL A 101 15.13 -16.59 -8.19
N TRP A 102 14.82 -15.72 -7.23
CA TRP A 102 14.82 -14.28 -7.44
C TRP A 102 16.19 -13.77 -7.87
N SER A 103 17.26 -14.16 -7.17
CA SER A 103 18.63 -13.71 -7.46
C SER A 103 19.09 -14.13 -8.85
N GLY A 104 18.73 -15.35 -9.28
CA GLY A 104 19.01 -15.84 -10.63
C GLY A 104 18.28 -15.04 -11.70
N MET A 105 16.96 -14.84 -11.56
CA MET A 105 16.16 -14.04 -12.51
C MET A 105 16.64 -12.60 -12.58
N HIS A 106 16.88 -11.98 -11.42
CA HIS A 106 17.35 -10.60 -11.37
C HIS A 106 18.74 -10.45 -11.96
N GLY A 107 19.66 -11.40 -11.72
CA GLY A 107 20.99 -11.39 -12.32
C GLY A 107 20.96 -11.50 -13.85
N GLU A 108 20.13 -12.40 -14.40
CA GLU A 108 19.90 -12.54 -15.84
C GLU A 108 19.33 -11.23 -16.44
N ALA A 109 18.31 -10.67 -15.81
CA ALA A 109 17.67 -9.42 -16.22
C ALA A 109 18.65 -8.23 -16.17
N GLN A 110 19.44 -8.14 -15.10
CA GLN A 110 20.41 -7.08 -14.90
C GLN A 110 21.52 -7.10 -15.97
N GLN A 111 22.02 -8.28 -16.34
CA GLN A 111 23.00 -8.41 -17.43
C GLN A 111 22.43 -7.88 -18.76
N ARG A 112 21.18 -8.23 -19.07
CA ARG A 112 20.48 -7.77 -20.27
C ARG A 112 20.25 -6.26 -20.25
N TRP A 113 19.79 -5.70 -19.13
CA TRP A 113 19.58 -4.27 -18.97
C TRP A 113 20.91 -3.50 -19.10
N GLN A 114 22.00 -3.99 -18.50
CA GLN A 114 23.33 -3.39 -18.63
C GLN A 114 23.82 -3.36 -20.09
N GLN A 115 23.62 -4.44 -20.85
CA GLN A 115 23.95 -4.46 -22.29
C GLN A 115 23.16 -3.43 -23.10
N GLN A 116 21.97 -3.03 -22.61
CA GLN A 116 21.10 -2.03 -23.23
C GLN A 116 21.27 -0.62 -22.61
N GLY A 117 22.17 -0.45 -21.63
CA GLY A 117 22.35 0.81 -20.90
C GLY A 117 21.17 1.19 -20.01
N ILE A 118 20.31 0.24 -19.65
CA ILE A 118 19.13 0.43 -18.81
C ILE A 118 19.50 0.15 -17.35
N SER A 119 19.06 1.02 -16.45
CA SER A 119 19.16 0.82 -15.00
C SER A 119 17.76 0.82 -14.41
N VAL A 120 17.39 -0.26 -13.72
CA VAL A 120 16.07 -0.42 -13.08
C VAL A 120 16.28 -0.54 -11.57
N PRO A 121 15.61 0.28 -10.74
CA PRO A 121 15.69 0.16 -9.29
C PRO A 121 15.01 -1.12 -8.79
N LEU A 122 15.40 -1.62 -7.62
CA LEU A 122 14.83 -2.84 -7.02
C LEU A 122 13.46 -2.60 -6.39
N LYS A 123 13.21 -1.39 -5.88
CA LYS A 123 12.01 -1.03 -5.13
C LYS A 123 10.69 -1.47 -5.79
N PRO A 124 10.45 -1.29 -7.11
CA PRO A 124 9.19 -1.70 -7.74
C PRO A 124 8.90 -3.20 -7.61
N PHE A 125 9.94 -4.03 -7.46
CA PHE A 125 9.81 -5.48 -7.37
C PHE A 125 9.61 -6.00 -5.94
N GLU A 126 9.73 -5.16 -4.91
CA GLU A 126 9.58 -5.56 -3.51
C GLU A 126 8.22 -6.23 -3.22
N LYS A 127 7.15 -5.71 -3.85
CA LYS A 127 5.79 -6.23 -3.72
C LYS A 127 5.25 -6.88 -5.00
N ALA A 128 6.10 -7.07 -6.02
CA ALA A 128 5.65 -7.57 -7.32
C ALA A 128 5.02 -8.96 -7.21
N SER A 129 5.65 -9.89 -6.51
CA SER A 129 5.08 -11.24 -6.31
C SER A 129 3.76 -11.20 -5.56
N LEU A 130 3.67 -10.39 -4.49
CA LEU A 130 2.43 -10.22 -3.73
C LEU A 130 1.31 -9.62 -4.59
N PHE A 131 1.62 -8.63 -5.42
CA PHE A 131 0.63 -8.06 -6.34
C PHE A 131 0.15 -9.07 -7.38
N LEU A 132 1.07 -9.89 -7.92
CA LEU A 132 0.72 -10.93 -8.89
C LEU A 132 -0.02 -12.11 -8.26
N LEU A 133 0.20 -12.41 -6.97
CA LEU A 133 -0.56 -13.41 -6.22
C LEU A 133 -2.07 -13.09 -6.26
N GLU A 134 -2.46 -11.83 -6.12
CA GLU A 134 -3.88 -11.42 -6.22
C GLU A 134 -4.48 -11.74 -7.60
N GLY A 135 -3.66 -11.69 -8.65
CA GLY A 135 -4.07 -11.95 -10.03
C GLY A 135 -4.17 -13.44 -10.38
N LEU A 136 -3.77 -14.36 -9.49
CA LEU A 136 -3.83 -15.79 -9.77
C LEU A 136 -5.28 -16.27 -9.95
N PRO A 137 -5.56 -17.16 -10.91
CA PRO A 137 -6.90 -17.65 -11.21
C PRO A 137 -7.34 -18.73 -10.20
N LEU A 138 -7.40 -18.40 -8.92
CA LEU A 138 -7.82 -19.33 -7.86
C LEU A 138 -9.35 -19.33 -7.67
N GLU A 139 -9.91 -20.49 -7.33
CA GLU A 139 -11.34 -20.65 -7.02
C GLU A 139 -11.72 -20.10 -5.64
N ASP A 140 -10.76 -20.08 -4.70
CA ASP A 140 -10.98 -19.53 -3.36
C ASP A 140 -11.31 -18.03 -3.43
N SER A 141 -12.55 -17.71 -3.05
CA SER A 141 -13.05 -16.34 -2.97
C SER A 141 -12.34 -15.47 -1.92
N GLY A 142 -11.68 -16.10 -0.93
CA GLY A 142 -10.94 -15.44 0.14
C GLY A 142 -9.52 -15.03 -0.25
N HIS A 143 -8.82 -15.83 -1.06
CA HIS A 143 -7.42 -15.62 -1.45
C HIS A 143 -7.14 -14.20 -1.96
N ALA A 144 -7.83 -13.77 -3.03
CA ALA A 144 -7.60 -12.46 -3.63
C ALA A 144 -7.89 -11.31 -2.65
N GLY A 145 -8.90 -11.48 -1.79
CA GLY A 145 -9.23 -10.52 -0.73
C GLY A 145 -8.13 -10.44 0.34
N PHE A 146 -7.57 -11.58 0.75
CA PHE A 146 -6.48 -11.63 1.71
C PHE A 146 -5.18 -11.03 1.15
N VAL A 147 -4.83 -11.35 -0.09
CA VAL A 147 -3.64 -10.76 -0.74
C VAL A 147 -3.81 -9.26 -0.91
N ARG A 148 -5.00 -8.80 -1.32
CA ARG A 148 -5.30 -7.36 -1.39
C ARG A 148 -5.19 -6.69 -0.02
N TYR A 149 -5.69 -7.32 1.03
CA TYR A 149 -5.53 -6.84 2.41
C TYR A 149 -4.05 -6.62 2.76
N LEU A 150 -3.16 -7.56 2.42
CA LEU A 150 -1.72 -7.42 2.62
C LEU A 150 -1.10 -6.30 1.75
N CYS A 151 -1.58 -6.11 0.52
CA CYS A 151 -1.15 -5.02 -0.35
C CYS A 151 -1.54 -3.64 0.21
N GLU A 152 -2.78 -3.51 0.69
CA GLU A 152 -3.38 -2.25 1.17
C GLU A 152 -2.94 -1.87 2.59
N HIS A 153 -2.72 -2.86 3.46
CA HIS A 153 -2.38 -2.65 4.87
C HIS A 153 -0.89 -2.91 5.09
N GLU A 154 -0.10 -1.83 5.05
CA GLU A 154 1.35 -1.90 5.20
C GLU A 154 1.78 -2.61 6.50
N ASP A 155 1.04 -2.42 7.60
CA ASP A 155 1.32 -3.08 8.87
C ASP A 155 1.13 -4.61 8.79
N ALA A 156 0.16 -5.10 8.02
CA ALA A 156 -0.07 -6.54 7.84
C ALA A 156 1.06 -7.18 7.04
N TYR A 157 1.46 -6.53 5.95
CA TYR A 157 2.62 -6.95 5.18
C TYR A 157 3.90 -6.98 6.02
N ARG A 158 4.15 -5.93 6.82
CA ARG A 158 5.32 -5.86 7.70
C ARG A 158 5.32 -6.96 8.76
N ARG A 159 4.16 -7.35 9.31
CA ARG A 159 4.06 -8.46 10.28
C ARG A 159 4.43 -9.82 9.68
N LEU A 160 4.18 -10.04 8.39
CA LEU A 160 4.68 -11.23 7.69
C LEU A 160 6.19 -11.12 7.42
N LEU A 161 6.64 -9.95 6.94
CA LEU A 161 8.05 -9.72 6.63
C LEU A 161 8.97 -9.76 7.85
N SER A 162 8.48 -9.39 9.04
CA SER A 162 9.28 -9.46 10.26
C SER A 162 9.79 -10.88 10.55
N GLY A 163 9.14 -11.90 10.00
CA GLY A 163 9.56 -13.30 10.08
C GLY A 163 10.36 -13.81 8.88
N CYS A 164 10.72 -12.99 7.87
CA CYS A 164 11.30 -13.50 6.63
C CYS A 164 12.69 -14.15 6.79
N TYR A 165 13.44 -13.76 7.83
CA TYR A 165 14.71 -14.41 8.21
C TYR A 165 14.54 -15.50 9.29
N ALA A 166 13.33 -15.67 9.82
CA ALA A 166 13.05 -16.68 10.84
C ALA A 166 12.88 -18.07 10.22
N ALA A 167 12.97 -19.11 11.05
CA ALA A 167 12.72 -20.49 10.64
C ALA A 167 11.29 -20.66 10.06
N PRO A 168 11.05 -21.62 9.14
CA PRO A 168 9.76 -21.80 8.48
C PRO A 168 8.57 -21.93 9.43
N ALA A 169 8.73 -22.60 10.58
CA ALA A 169 7.67 -22.72 11.58
C ALA A 169 7.17 -21.36 12.09
N VAL A 170 8.07 -20.39 12.30
CA VAL A 170 7.71 -19.03 12.73
C VAL A 170 7.02 -18.27 11.60
N GLN A 171 7.50 -18.45 10.36
CA GLN A 171 6.87 -17.86 9.17
C GLN A 171 5.43 -18.33 9.01
N PHE A 172 5.17 -19.63 9.16
CA PHE A 172 3.83 -20.20 9.07
C PHE A 172 2.92 -19.74 10.22
N SER A 173 3.45 -19.66 11.46
CA SER A 173 2.70 -19.10 12.59
C SER A 173 2.23 -17.67 12.30
N ARG A 174 3.12 -16.81 11.79
CA ARG A 174 2.78 -15.43 11.43
C ARG A 174 1.74 -15.35 10.31
N LEU A 175 1.85 -16.22 9.31
CA LEU A 175 0.85 -16.30 8.24
C LEU A 175 -0.54 -16.65 8.81
N LEU A 176 -0.61 -17.67 9.66
CA LEU A 176 -1.85 -18.10 10.30
C LEU A 176 -2.47 -17.00 11.17
N GLU A 177 -1.66 -16.31 11.97
CA GLU A 177 -2.10 -15.17 12.78
C GLU A 177 -2.68 -14.04 11.92
N GLU A 178 -2.03 -13.70 10.80
CA GLU A 178 -2.53 -12.66 9.90
C GLU A 178 -3.80 -13.09 9.15
N MET A 179 -3.93 -14.36 8.77
CA MET A 179 -5.18 -14.90 8.23
C MET A 179 -6.31 -14.81 9.25
N GLU A 180 -6.03 -15.11 10.52
CA GLU A 180 -7.02 -15.00 11.58
C GLU A 180 -7.44 -13.54 11.78
N ARG A 181 -6.50 -12.59 11.77
CA ARG A 181 -6.81 -11.15 11.82
C ARG A 181 -7.70 -10.74 10.65
N TYR A 182 -7.38 -11.16 9.44
CA TYR A 182 -8.19 -10.89 8.25
C TYR A 182 -9.60 -11.47 8.38
N ASN A 183 -9.73 -12.72 8.84
CA ASN A 183 -11.00 -13.43 9.00
C ASN A 183 -11.90 -12.88 10.11
N ARG A 184 -11.32 -12.18 11.11
CA ARG A 184 -12.06 -11.52 12.19
C ARG A 184 -12.71 -10.20 11.76
N LEU A 185 -12.26 -9.60 10.65
CA LEU A 185 -12.82 -8.35 10.15
C LEU A 185 -14.27 -8.58 9.65
N PRO A 186 -15.27 -7.81 10.12
CA PRO A 186 -16.66 -7.97 9.71
C PRO A 186 -16.86 -7.88 8.20
N GLU A 187 -16.13 -7.01 7.51
CA GLU A 187 -16.18 -6.86 6.04
C GLU A 187 -15.75 -8.13 5.29
N ASN A 188 -14.97 -9.00 5.92
CA ASN A 188 -14.44 -10.23 5.32
C ASN A 188 -15.24 -11.48 5.73
N ALA A 189 -16.32 -11.33 6.51
CA ALA A 189 -17.10 -12.46 7.02
C ALA A 189 -17.63 -13.37 5.90
N ALA A 190 -17.95 -12.80 4.74
CA ALA A 190 -18.42 -13.52 3.56
C ALA A 190 -17.30 -14.13 2.69
N ARG A 191 -16.03 -13.76 2.92
CA ARG A 191 -14.86 -14.15 2.11
C ARG A 191 -13.65 -14.45 3.00
N ARG A 192 -13.83 -15.39 3.91
CA ARG A 192 -12.74 -15.89 4.77
C ARG A 192 -11.73 -16.65 3.94
N VAL A 193 -10.47 -16.60 4.37
CA VAL A 193 -9.35 -17.32 3.74
C VAL A 193 -8.87 -18.45 4.65
N TRP A 194 -8.56 -19.59 4.05
CA TRP A 194 -7.95 -20.73 4.73
C TRP A 194 -6.97 -21.39 3.77
N TYR A 195 -5.79 -21.76 4.28
CA TYR A 195 -4.75 -22.45 3.53
C TYR A 195 -4.38 -23.72 4.28
N ASP A 196 -4.34 -24.84 3.58
CA ASP A 196 -3.74 -26.06 4.12
C ASP A 196 -2.20 -25.95 4.22
N ASP A 197 -1.54 -26.97 4.78
CA ASP A 197 -0.08 -26.96 4.98
C ASP A 197 0.72 -26.89 3.67
N GLU A 198 0.16 -27.36 2.54
CA GLU A 198 0.77 -27.24 1.22
C GLU A 198 0.63 -25.81 0.71
N GLU A 199 -0.57 -25.24 0.78
CA GLU A 199 -0.88 -23.87 0.36
C GLU A 199 -0.13 -22.83 1.18
N GLN A 200 0.01 -23.02 2.49
CA GLN A 200 0.83 -22.15 3.35
C GLN A 200 2.29 -22.12 2.91
N ARG A 201 2.85 -23.29 2.56
CA ARG A 201 4.22 -23.39 2.04
C ARG A 201 4.37 -22.66 0.72
N VAL A 202 3.43 -22.87 -0.21
CA VAL A 202 3.46 -22.23 -1.53
C VAL A 202 3.25 -20.71 -1.41
N PHE A 203 2.34 -20.28 -0.54
CA PHE A 203 2.10 -18.86 -0.25
C PHE A 203 3.35 -18.17 0.26
N MET A 204 4.02 -18.75 1.28
CA MET A 204 5.25 -18.17 1.81
C MET A 204 6.36 -18.12 0.77
N ARG A 205 6.47 -19.15 -0.08
CA ARG A 205 7.45 -19.15 -1.18
C ARG A 205 7.16 -18.06 -2.21
N ALA A 206 5.89 -17.84 -2.57
CA ALA A 206 5.48 -16.76 -3.45
C ALA A 206 5.73 -15.37 -2.81
N LEU A 207 5.39 -15.21 -1.53
CA LEU A 207 5.61 -13.97 -0.77
C LEU A 207 7.10 -13.61 -0.71
N LEU A 208 7.97 -14.62 -0.53
CA LEU A 208 9.43 -14.46 -0.44
C LEU A 208 10.14 -14.45 -1.81
N LEU A 209 9.41 -14.65 -2.92
CA LEU A 209 9.94 -14.51 -4.28
C LEU A 209 10.06 -13.03 -4.66
N ARG A 210 10.99 -12.33 -4.01
CA ARG A 210 11.18 -10.88 -4.07
C ARG A 210 12.63 -10.51 -3.76
N PRO A 211 13.06 -9.27 -4.04
CA PRO A 211 14.30 -8.74 -3.50
C PRO A 211 14.34 -8.84 -1.97
N ASP A 212 15.55 -9.01 -1.44
CA ASP A 212 15.80 -8.89 0.00
C ASP A 212 15.32 -7.53 0.54
N ALA A 213 14.73 -7.54 1.74
CA ALA A 213 14.13 -6.34 2.34
C ALA A 213 15.15 -5.26 2.62
N VAL A 214 16.33 -5.63 3.15
CA VAL A 214 17.41 -4.68 3.39
C VAL A 214 17.95 -4.15 2.07
N ALA A 215 18.12 -5.01 1.06
CA ALA A 215 18.58 -4.58 -0.26
C ALA A 215 17.62 -3.56 -0.89
N ALA A 216 16.30 -3.80 -0.83
CA ALA A 216 15.29 -2.87 -1.33
C ALA A 216 15.30 -1.53 -0.58
N ILE A 217 15.49 -1.55 0.75
CA ILE A 217 15.63 -0.33 1.57
C ILE A 217 16.88 0.45 1.14
N VAL A 218 18.03 -0.22 1.05
CA VAL A 218 19.30 0.44 0.68
C VAL A 218 19.21 1.03 -0.72
N ASP A 219 18.68 0.29 -1.69
CA ASP A 219 18.46 0.77 -3.05
C ASP A 219 17.56 2.01 -3.06
N ARG A 220 16.46 1.97 -2.30
CA ARG A 220 15.57 3.13 -2.15
C ARG A 220 16.27 4.34 -1.55
N GLU A 221 17.10 4.15 -0.52
CA GLU A 221 17.83 5.27 0.10
C GLU A 221 18.85 5.89 -0.87
N ARG A 222 19.54 5.08 -1.68
CA ARG A 222 20.49 5.56 -2.70
C ARG A 222 19.86 6.45 -3.76
N HIS A 223 18.61 6.20 -4.09
CA HIS A 223 17.87 6.93 -5.13
C HIS A 223 17.12 8.17 -4.61
N LYS A 224 17.30 8.59 -3.35
CA LYS A 224 16.70 9.84 -2.85
C LYS A 224 17.51 11.06 -3.24
N ASP A 225 16.82 12.07 -3.78
CA ASP A 225 17.39 13.35 -4.24
C ASP A 225 18.26 14.04 -3.20
N ILE A 226 17.93 13.93 -1.91
CA ILE A 226 18.70 14.57 -0.83
C ILE A 226 20.19 14.14 -0.83
N TYR A 227 20.48 12.88 -1.17
CA TYR A 227 21.86 12.38 -1.22
C TYR A 227 22.56 12.72 -2.54
N LEU A 228 21.79 13.05 -3.59
CA LEU A 228 22.32 13.56 -4.85
C LEU A 228 22.68 15.05 -4.75
N VAL A 229 21.93 15.82 -3.95
CA VAL A 229 22.12 17.26 -3.78
C VAL A 229 23.23 17.59 -2.78
N ILE A 230 23.40 16.79 -1.72
CA ILE A 230 24.48 16.98 -0.74
C ILE A 230 25.72 16.21 -1.22
N SER A 231 26.56 16.89 -2.00
CA SER A 231 27.81 16.33 -2.49
C SER A 231 28.77 16.00 -1.34
N GLY A 232 29.41 14.82 -1.41
CA GLY A 232 30.38 14.35 -0.41
C GLY A 232 29.82 13.42 0.68
N LEU A 233 28.52 13.14 0.68
CA LEU A 233 27.95 12.09 1.53
C LEU A 233 28.29 10.71 0.94
N GLY A 234 29.24 10.01 1.57
CA GLY A 234 29.58 8.64 1.22
C GLY A 234 28.51 7.62 1.67
N PRO A 235 28.75 6.30 1.47
CA PRO A 235 27.80 5.23 1.83
C PRO A 235 27.34 5.25 3.30
N LYS A 236 28.16 5.81 4.20
CA LYS A 236 27.85 5.97 5.63
C LYS A 236 26.61 6.84 5.88
N ALA A 237 26.24 7.72 4.94
CA ALA A 237 25.08 8.58 5.08
C ALA A 237 23.74 7.82 5.04
N TYR A 238 23.70 6.67 4.35
CA TYR A 238 22.49 5.85 4.25
C TYR A 238 22.24 5.04 5.54
N LEU A 239 23.31 4.73 6.28
CA LEU A 239 23.29 3.78 7.39
C LEU A 239 22.23 4.10 8.46
N PRO A 240 22.11 5.32 9.01
CA PRO A 240 21.13 5.59 10.06
C PRO A 240 19.69 5.37 9.61
N ARG A 241 19.37 5.75 8.35
CA ARG A 241 18.02 5.56 7.82
C ARG A 241 17.77 4.09 7.47
N THR A 242 18.75 3.39 6.90
CA THR A 242 18.65 1.95 6.66
C THR A 242 18.38 1.19 7.96
N LEU A 243 19.16 1.42 9.02
CA LEU A 243 18.96 0.75 10.32
C LEU A 243 17.59 1.04 10.92
N HIS A 244 17.11 2.28 10.81
CA HIS A 244 15.78 2.66 11.30
C HIS A 244 14.66 1.92 10.57
N GLU A 245 14.77 1.80 9.24
CA GLU A 245 13.76 1.10 8.43
C GLU A 245 13.81 -0.42 8.64
N VAL A 246 15.01 -0.99 8.78
CA VAL A 246 15.21 -2.40 9.13
C VAL A 246 14.53 -2.70 10.48
N GLN A 247 14.84 -1.92 11.52
CA GLN A 247 14.21 -2.11 12.82
C GLN A 247 12.70 -1.92 12.78
N ASN A 248 12.18 -0.98 11.98
CA ASN A 248 10.73 -0.80 11.84
C ASN A 248 10.02 -2.02 11.23
N ILE A 249 10.71 -2.86 10.46
CA ILE A 249 10.16 -4.09 9.90
C ILE A 249 10.33 -5.24 10.88
N PHE A 250 11.54 -5.44 11.40
CA PHE A 250 11.90 -6.64 12.17
C PHE A 250 11.72 -6.48 13.69
N GLY A 251 11.47 -5.26 14.18
CA GLY A 251 11.44 -4.91 15.60
C GLY A 251 12.82 -4.66 16.20
N TYR A 252 13.86 -5.28 15.65
CA TYR A 252 15.27 -5.15 16.03
C TYR A 252 16.18 -5.40 14.82
N ILE A 253 17.48 -5.20 14.96
CA ILE A 253 18.45 -5.46 13.90
C ILE A 253 18.91 -6.91 14.02
N THR A 254 18.28 -7.81 13.26
CA THR A 254 18.65 -9.24 13.25
C THR A 254 20.07 -9.47 12.72
N PRO A 255 20.73 -10.59 13.07
CA PRO A 255 22.04 -10.92 12.51
C PRO A 255 22.06 -10.96 10.97
N GLU A 256 21.01 -11.51 10.36
CA GLU A 256 20.85 -11.59 8.91
C GLU A 256 20.69 -10.20 8.31
N ALA A 257 19.83 -9.36 8.91
CA ALA A 257 19.64 -7.99 8.46
C ALA A 257 20.94 -7.18 8.59
N PHE A 258 21.70 -7.35 9.68
CA PHE A 258 23.02 -6.74 9.87
C PHE A 258 23.99 -7.14 8.74
N GLN A 259 24.09 -8.43 8.42
CA GLN A 259 24.94 -8.92 7.34
C GLN A 259 24.53 -8.31 5.99
N GLN A 260 23.23 -8.21 5.73
CA GLN A 260 22.72 -7.57 4.51
C GLN A 260 23.03 -6.06 4.47
N VAL A 261 22.93 -5.34 5.59
CA VAL A 261 23.28 -3.92 5.67
C VAL A 261 24.77 -3.72 5.35
N VAL A 262 25.65 -4.51 5.96
CA VAL A 262 27.10 -4.48 5.72
C VAL A 262 27.41 -4.75 4.26
N ALA A 263 26.85 -5.82 3.69
CA ALA A 263 27.09 -6.21 2.30
C ALA A 263 26.57 -5.16 1.31
N CYS A 264 25.33 -4.69 1.51
CA CYS A 264 24.69 -3.73 0.62
C CYS A 264 25.40 -2.37 0.66
N LEU A 265 25.75 -1.85 1.85
CA LEU A 265 26.40 -0.54 1.99
C LEU A 265 27.92 -0.58 1.81
N GLN A 266 28.53 -1.76 1.72
CA GLN A 266 29.99 -1.96 1.64
C GLN A 266 30.74 -1.25 2.79
N LEU A 267 30.21 -1.39 4.00
CA LEU A 267 30.79 -0.79 5.21
C LEU A 267 31.55 -1.83 6.02
N ASP A 268 32.49 -1.38 6.85
CA ASP A 268 33.12 -2.24 7.84
C ASP A 268 32.07 -2.69 8.88
N PRO A 269 31.93 -4.00 9.17
CA PRO A 269 31.06 -4.49 10.24
C PRO A 269 31.24 -3.76 11.56
N VAL A 270 32.47 -3.40 11.92
CA VAL A 270 32.81 -2.69 13.17
C VAL A 270 32.19 -1.29 13.22
N ASP A 271 32.13 -0.59 12.08
CA ASP A 271 31.51 0.72 11.99
C ASP A 271 29.99 0.63 12.21
N VAL A 272 29.35 -0.40 11.65
CA VAL A 272 27.91 -0.62 11.81
C VAL A 272 27.59 -0.98 13.26
N ILE A 273 28.34 -1.89 13.88
CA ILE A 273 28.20 -2.25 15.30
C ILE A 273 28.36 -1.02 16.19
N ARG A 274 29.36 -0.17 15.90
CA ARG A 274 29.58 1.06 16.66
C ARG A 274 28.36 1.96 16.63
N VAL A 275 27.71 2.14 15.48
CA VAL A 275 26.49 2.95 15.37
C VAL A 275 25.34 2.34 16.16
N ILE A 276 25.11 1.02 16.02
CA ILE A 276 24.06 0.31 16.76
C ILE A 276 24.26 0.48 18.27
N ALA A 277 25.47 0.26 18.77
CA ALA A 277 25.80 0.37 20.19
C ALA A 277 25.79 1.82 20.72
N SER A 278 25.98 2.82 19.86
CA SER A 278 26.06 4.23 20.27
C SER A 278 24.70 4.88 20.49
N TYR A 279 23.65 4.43 19.78
CA TYR A 279 22.32 5.04 19.85
C TYR A 279 21.31 4.09 20.49
N LYS A 280 20.76 4.47 21.65
CA LYS A 280 19.71 3.73 22.38
C LYS A 280 18.44 3.42 21.58
N GLN A 281 18.24 4.09 20.44
CA GLN A 281 17.09 3.85 19.58
C GLN A 281 17.20 2.55 18.79
N TYR A 282 18.41 1.99 18.63
CA TYR A 282 18.63 0.74 17.91
C TYR A 282 18.72 -0.42 18.90
N SER A 283 17.97 -1.49 18.64
CA SER A 283 18.03 -2.75 19.37
C SER A 283 18.73 -3.82 18.55
N ALA A 284 19.66 -4.55 19.17
CA ALA A 284 20.25 -5.76 18.61
C ALA A 284 19.58 -7.04 19.14
N ASP A 285 18.70 -6.90 20.13
CA ASP A 285 17.98 -8.00 20.76
C ASP A 285 16.50 -7.99 20.35
N PRO A 286 15.87 -9.17 20.22
CA PRO A 286 14.45 -9.26 19.92
C PRO A 286 13.63 -8.56 21.00
N GLY A 287 12.93 -7.50 20.60
CA GLY A 287 12.02 -6.77 21.47
C GLY A 287 10.58 -7.29 21.41
N GLY A 288 9.71 -6.69 22.21
CA GLY A 288 8.27 -6.97 22.16
C GLY A 288 7.60 -6.51 20.87
N ASP A 289 6.49 -7.14 20.49
CA ASP A 289 5.60 -6.73 19.38
C ASP A 289 5.14 -5.27 19.50
N ILE A 290 5.06 -4.76 20.74
CA ILE A 290 4.70 -3.38 21.06
C ILE A 290 5.76 -2.81 22.00
N ILE A 291 6.51 -1.82 21.50
CA ILE A 291 7.51 -1.09 22.31
C ILE A 291 6.94 0.28 22.71
N ILE A 292 6.95 0.54 24.02
CA ILE A 292 6.49 1.79 24.64
C ILE A 292 7.71 2.56 25.15
N TYR A 293 7.98 3.73 24.58
CA TYR A 293 9.05 4.61 25.04
C TYR A 293 8.51 5.67 26.00
N ILE A 294 9.10 5.78 27.19
CA ILE A 294 8.71 6.78 28.19
C ILE A 294 9.77 7.86 28.28
N CYS A 295 9.37 9.13 28.21
CA CYS A 295 10.31 10.25 28.31
C CYS A 295 10.73 10.51 29.76
N LYS A 296 12.02 10.37 30.08
CA LYS A 296 12.59 10.72 31.40
C LYS A 296 13.19 12.13 31.49
N GLY A 297 12.85 13.00 30.53
CA GLY A 297 13.23 14.41 30.59
C GLY A 297 12.67 15.10 31.84
N THR A 298 13.35 16.14 32.33
CA THR A 298 13.01 16.82 33.60
C THR A 298 11.53 17.21 33.71
N ALA A 299 10.94 17.73 32.63
CA ALA A 299 9.53 18.13 32.62
C ALA A 299 8.55 16.95 32.74
N CYS A 300 8.91 15.76 32.26
CA CYS A 300 8.12 14.54 32.43
C CYS A 300 8.31 13.95 33.82
N PHE A 301 9.55 13.93 34.31
CA PHE A 301 9.87 13.49 35.67
C PHE A 301 9.05 14.25 36.72
N LEU A 302 9.06 15.59 36.66
CA LEU A 302 8.28 16.45 37.57
C LEU A 302 6.76 16.30 37.44
N ARG A 303 6.26 15.72 36.35
CA ARG A 303 4.82 15.56 36.08
C ARG A 303 4.32 14.14 36.33
N GLY A 304 5.13 13.29 36.96
CA GLY A 304 4.72 11.96 37.41
C GLY A 304 5.08 10.82 36.47
N GLN A 305 6.15 10.97 35.69
CA GLN A 305 6.66 9.87 34.87
C GLN A 305 7.09 8.63 35.69
N PRO A 306 7.73 8.73 36.87
CA PRO A 306 8.08 7.56 37.66
C PRO A 306 6.86 6.71 38.06
N GLU A 307 5.75 7.34 38.41
CA GLU A 307 4.48 6.66 38.68
C GLU A 307 3.93 5.97 37.45
N LEU A 308 4.07 6.61 36.28
CA LEU A 308 3.66 6.06 35.00
C LEU A 308 4.46 4.80 34.64
N SER A 309 5.80 4.84 34.73
CA SER A 309 6.66 3.67 34.48
C SER A 309 6.36 2.52 35.44
N ARG A 310 6.20 2.81 36.73
CA ARG A 310 5.85 1.80 37.75
C ARG A 310 4.50 1.15 37.46
N LYS A 311 3.50 1.94 37.09
CA LYS A 311 2.17 1.41 36.73
C LYS A 311 2.25 0.54 35.48
N LEU A 312 3.00 0.97 34.47
CA LEU A 312 3.22 0.19 33.26
C LEU A 312 3.90 -1.16 33.57
N SER A 313 4.98 -1.15 34.35
CA SER A 313 5.69 -2.37 34.80
C SER A 313 4.76 -3.36 35.51
N VAL A 314 3.88 -2.87 36.39
CA VAL A 314 2.89 -3.73 37.08
C VAL A 314 1.87 -4.34 36.12
N GLU A 315 1.33 -3.54 35.19
CA GLU A 315 0.32 -4.02 34.23
C GLU A 315 0.90 -5.03 33.23
N ILE A 316 2.13 -4.81 32.77
CA ILE A 316 2.79 -5.74 31.83
C ILE A 316 3.55 -6.89 32.52
N GLN A 317 3.68 -6.86 33.84
CA GLN A 317 4.42 -7.87 34.62
C GLN A 317 5.89 -8.04 34.20
N ALA A 318 6.57 -6.95 33.86
CA ALA A 318 7.98 -6.94 33.48
C ALA A 318 8.68 -5.64 33.90
N GLU A 319 10.00 -5.67 34.05
CA GLU A 319 10.82 -4.49 34.34
C GLU A 319 11.15 -3.68 33.08
N GLU A 320 11.79 -2.52 33.27
CA GLU A 320 12.25 -1.68 32.14
C GLU A 320 13.20 -2.49 31.25
N GLY A 321 12.94 -2.48 29.95
CA GLY A 321 13.75 -3.18 28.95
C GLY A 321 13.44 -4.67 28.82
N GLU A 322 12.58 -5.25 29.66
CA GLU A 322 12.19 -6.65 29.59
C GLU A 322 10.88 -6.88 28.82
N LEU A 323 10.72 -8.09 28.28
CA LEU A 323 9.50 -8.49 27.59
C LEU A 323 8.41 -8.87 28.60
N GLY A 324 7.35 -8.08 28.66
CA GLY A 324 6.18 -8.33 29.48
C GLY A 324 5.09 -9.14 28.78
N CYS A 325 3.96 -9.26 29.47
CA CYS A 325 2.78 -9.94 28.98
C CYS A 325 2.27 -9.28 27.68
N HIS A 326 1.57 -10.07 26.86
CA HIS A 326 1.04 -9.63 25.56
C HIS A 326 2.08 -9.11 24.55
N GLY A 327 3.36 -9.48 24.73
CA GLY A 327 4.44 -9.06 23.84
C GLY A 327 4.78 -7.58 23.97
N ILE A 328 4.52 -6.96 25.12
CA ILE A 328 4.75 -5.53 25.35
C ILE A 328 6.07 -5.34 26.08
N GLN A 329 6.89 -4.40 25.62
CA GLN A 329 8.12 -3.98 26.28
C GLN A 329 8.09 -2.46 26.45
N PHE A 330 8.69 -1.93 27.53
CA PHE A 330 8.86 -0.49 27.68
C PHE A 330 10.30 -0.11 27.99
N VAL A 331 10.68 1.09 27.56
CA VAL A 331 12.05 1.62 27.71
C VAL A 331 11.98 3.09 28.10
N GLU A 332 12.77 3.51 29.10
CA GLU A 332 12.87 4.92 29.48
C GLU A 332 13.95 5.63 28.66
N MET A 333 13.50 6.53 27.79
CA MET A 333 14.36 7.28 26.88
C MET A 333 14.60 8.69 27.40
N ASP A 334 15.73 9.25 26.98
CA ASP A 334 16.08 10.65 27.24
C ASP A 334 15.06 11.61 26.59
N CYS A 335 15.19 12.91 26.89
CA CYS A 335 14.19 13.92 26.53
C CYS A 335 13.80 13.91 25.05
N PHE A 336 12.50 13.81 24.75
CA PHE A 336 11.95 13.88 23.39
C PHE A 336 11.80 15.30 22.83
N GLY A 337 12.09 16.35 23.62
CA GLY A 337 11.95 17.75 23.19
C GLY A 337 10.51 18.27 23.07
N VAL A 338 9.50 17.46 23.43
CA VAL A 338 8.06 17.82 23.36
C VAL A 338 7.48 18.14 24.74
N CYS A 339 8.17 18.96 25.52
CA CYS A 339 7.86 19.23 26.94
C CYS A 339 6.46 19.81 27.22
N HIS A 340 5.81 20.40 26.22
CA HIS A 340 4.44 20.92 26.31
C HIS A 340 3.38 19.79 26.39
N LEU A 341 3.76 18.56 26.02
CA LEU A 341 2.93 17.36 26.10
C LEU A 341 3.18 16.53 27.36
N ALA A 342 4.10 16.93 28.25
CA ALA A 342 4.50 16.07 29.37
C ALA A 342 3.36 15.74 30.37
N PRO A 343 3.32 14.53 30.95
CA PRO A 343 4.19 13.37 30.67
C PRO A 343 3.95 12.76 29.29
N VAL A 344 5.04 12.35 28.62
CA VAL A 344 5.01 11.85 27.25
C VAL A 344 5.38 10.39 27.19
N VAL A 345 4.51 9.62 26.54
CA VAL A 345 4.77 8.25 26.09
C VAL A 345 4.83 8.28 24.56
N LYS A 346 5.73 7.51 23.94
CA LYS A 346 5.82 7.32 22.50
C LYS A 346 5.60 5.85 22.18
N THR A 347 4.70 5.57 21.25
CA THR A 347 4.44 4.22 20.74
C THR A 347 4.49 4.28 19.21
N ARG A 348 5.31 3.45 18.57
CA ARG A 348 5.61 3.56 17.13
C ARG A 348 6.04 4.99 16.78
N ASP A 349 5.36 5.66 15.84
CA ASP A 349 5.65 7.03 15.40
C ASP A 349 4.77 8.10 16.09
N THR A 350 3.98 7.71 17.09
CA THR A 350 3.01 8.60 17.75
C THR A 350 3.49 9.01 19.13
N PHE A 351 3.47 10.32 19.40
CA PHE A 351 3.63 10.88 20.75
C PHE A 351 2.27 11.02 21.42
N LEU A 352 2.13 10.40 22.59
CA LEU A 352 0.97 10.48 23.47
C LEU A 352 1.33 11.39 24.64
N GLY A 353 0.70 12.55 24.67
CA GLY A 353 0.90 13.56 25.71
C GLY A 353 -0.07 13.43 26.87
N LYS A 354 0.26 14.12 27.97
CA LYS A 354 -0.54 14.29 29.18
C LYS A 354 -0.97 12.96 29.81
N GLN A 355 -0.17 11.91 29.60
CA GLN A 355 -0.47 10.58 30.10
C GLN A 355 -0.31 10.53 31.62
N ARG A 356 -1.25 9.86 32.29
CA ARG A 356 -1.22 9.57 33.73
C ARG A 356 -1.13 8.06 33.94
N ALA A 357 -0.72 7.65 35.15
CA ALA A 357 -0.71 6.24 35.54
C ALA A 357 -2.09 5.57 35.32
N ASP A 358 -3.18 6.28 35.59
CA ASP A 358 -4.55 5.77 35.41
C ASP A 358 -4.95 5.56 33.95
N ASP A 359 -4.26 6.20 32.99
CA ASP A 359 -4.52 6.04 31.56
C ASP A 359 -3.88 4.77 30.99
N ILE A 360 -2.91 4.17 31.69
CA ILE A 360 -2.13 3.02 31.23
C ILE A 360 -3.00 1.82 30.84
N PRO A 361 -3.98 1.36 31.64
CA PRO A 361 -4.83 0.23 31.23
C PRO A 361 -5.58 0.49 29.92
N GLY A 362 -6.08 1.72 29.74
CA GLY A 362 -6.76 2.12 28.50
C GLY A 362 -5.81 2.16 27.30
N LEU A 363 -4.60 2.68 27.50
CA LEU A 363 -3.54 2.68 26.50
C LEU A 363 -3.17 1.25 26.08
N LEU A 364 -2.94 0.36 27.03
CA LEU A 364 -2.61 -1.05 26.75
C LEU A 364 -3.72 -1.74 25.97
N GLU A 365 -4.97 -1.50 26.34
CA GLU A 365 -6.11 -2.07 25.62
C GLU A 365 -6.23 -1.54 24.18
N GLN A 366 -5.98 -0.24 23.96
CA GLN A 366 -5.90 0.33 22.61
C GLN A 366 -4.77 -0.27 21.78
N LEU A 367 -3.59 -0.42 22.38
CA LEU A 367 -2.42 -1.01 21.70
C LEU A 367 -2.65 -2.49 21.35
N ARG A 368 -3.37 -3.24 22.21
CA ARG A 368 -3.75 -4.65 21.99
C ARG A 368 -4.79 -4.82 20.90
N LYS A 369 -5.82 -3.96 20.86
CA LYS A 369 -6.87 -3.98 19.83
C LYS A 369 -6.36 -3.52 18.46
N GLY A 370 -5.22 -2.83 18.41
CA GLY A 370 -4.70 -2.21 17.20
C GLY A 370 -5.37 -0.86 16.92
N PRO A 371 -5.00 -0.16 15.82
CA PRO A 371 -5.61 1.11 15.49
C PRO A 371 -7.13 0.94 15.41
N SER A 372 -7.88 1.78 16.15
CA SER A 372 -9.32 1.84 15.98
C SER A 372 -9.61 2.27 14.54
N TYR A 373 -10.15 1.34 13.74
CA TYR A 373 -10.68 1.63 12.42
C TYR A 373 -11.84 2.65 12.50
N GLU A 374 -12.34 2.96 13.70
CA GLU A 374 -13.23 4.10 13.92
C GLU A 374 -12.60 5.41 13.43
N ASN A 375 -11.29 5.59 13.40
CA ASN A 375 -10.71 6.82 12.81
C ASN A 375 -10.85 6.88 11.28
N ARG A 376 -10.82 5.72 10.59
CA ARG A 376 -11.13 5.63 9.16
C ARG A 376 -12.63 5.78 8.94
N VAL A 377 -13.46 5.15 9.77
CA VAL A 377 -14.92 5.31 9.74
C VAL A 377 -15.31 6.74 10.08
N MET A 378 -14.67 7.42 11.02
CA MET A 378 -14.86 8.83 11.39
C MET A 378 -14.30 9.78 10.34
N PHE A 379 -13.24 9.40 9.61
CA PHE A 379 -12.76 10.14 8.45
C PHE A 379 -13.75 10.04 7.29
N LEU A 380 -14.23 8.83 6.98
CA LEU A 380 -15.27 8.58 5.97
C LEU A 380 -16.63 9.16 6.39
N ASP A 381 -16.97 9.14 7.67
CA ASP A 381 -18.18 9.73 8.25
C ASP A 381 -18.05 11.25 8.37
N ARG A 382 -16.86 11.81 8.60
CA ARG A 382 -16.60 13.25 8.41
C ARG A 382 -16.73 13.64 6.97
N ILE A 383 -16.17 12.88 6.04
CA ILE A 383 -16.35 13.09 4.60
C ILE A 383 -17.84 13.00 4.26
N ARG A 384 -18.57 11.99 4.75
CA ARG A 384 -20.02 11.83 4.55
C ARG A 384 -20.84 12.96 5.17
N ARG A 385 -20.50 13.44 6.37
CA ARG A 385 -21.14 14.59 7.04
C ARG A 385 -20.76 15.94 6.43
N MET A 386 -19.55 16.06 5.86
CA MET A 386 -19.09 17.25 5.13
C MET A 386 -19.69 17.31 3.72
N LEU A 387 -19.87 16.16 3.07
CA LEU A 387 -20.47 16.04 1.73
C LEU A 387 -22.01 16.09 1.78
N ALA A 388 -22.64 15.74 2.91
CA ALA A 388 -24.10 15.83 3.08
C ALA A 388 -24.51 16.04 4.56
N PRO A 389 -24.40 17.26 5.12
CA PRO A 389 -24.87 17.53 6.47
C PRO A 389 -26.41 17.58 6.49
N GLY A 390 -27.06 16.55 7.06
CA GLY A 390 -28.47 16.60 7.46
C GLY A 390 -29.50 15.86 6.59
N HIS A 391 -29.10 15.02 5.63
CA HIS A 391 -30.07 14.27 4.82
C HIS A 391 -30.45 12.90 5.42
N ARG A 392 -31.73 12.73 5.76
CA ARG A 392 -32.44 11.45 5.67
C ARG A 392 -33.33 11.52 4.43
N SER A 393 -33.18 10.59 3.50
CA SER A 393 -34.09 10.47 2.37
C SER A 393 -35.31 9.68 2.82
N GLU A 394 -36.49 10.32 2.85
CA GLU A 394 -37.75 9.57 2.79
C GLU A 394 -38.02 9.21 1.31
N PRO A 395 -38.61 8.04 1.04
CA PRO A 395 -38.91 7.62 -0.32
C PRO A 395 -40.02 8.49 -0.92
N LEU A 396 -39.75 9.07 -2.10
CA LEU A 396 -40.75 9.82 -2.87
C LEU A 396 -41.51 8.85 -3.79
N GLU A 397 -42.85 8.86 -3.71
CA GLU A 397 -43.73 7.93 -4.44
C GLU A 397 -43.87 8.23 -5.94
N SER A 398 -43.50 9.44 -6.40
CA SER A 398 -43.42 9.75 -7.82
C SER A 398 -42.49 10.93 -8.11
N MET A 399 -41.78 10.87 -9.24
CA MET A 399 -40.95 11.97 -9.74
C MET A 399 -41.45 12.41 -11.12
N ARG A 400 -41.55 13.73 -11.30
CA ARG A 400 -41.92 14.36 -12.57
C ARG A 400 -40.68 15.06 -13.14
N ILE A 401 -40.37 14.80 -14.40
CA ILE A 401 -39.21 15.42 -15.05
C ILE A 401 -39.56 16.88 -15.37
N VAL A 402 -38.90 17.80 -14.67
CA VAL A 402 -39.12 19.25 -14.84
C VAL A 402 -38.15 19.83 -15.87
N GLU A 403 -36.92 19.32 -15.92
CA GLU A 403 -35.85 19.81 -16.79
C GLU A 403 -34.93 18.65 -17.21
N LEU A 404 -34.41 18.72 -18.43
CA LEU A 404 -33.41 17.80 -18.97
C LEU A 404 -32.13 18.59 -19.20
N ILE A 405 -31.05 18.21 -18.52
CA ILE A 405 -29.72 18.83 -18.69
C ILE A 405 -28.92 17.92 -19.63
N GLU A 406 -28.80 18.30 -20.89
CA GLU A 406 -27.94 17.61 -21.87
C GLU A 406 -26.58 18.30 -21.94
N ASP A 407 -25.63 17.86 -21.09
CA ASP A 407 -24.24 18.30 -21.15
C ASP A 407 -23.30 17.14 -21.49
N GLY A 408 -22.84 17.10 -22.75
CA GLY A 408 -21.78 16.20 -23.25
C GLY A 408 -22.23 15.20 -24.33
N PRO A 409 -21.29 14.61 -25.12
CA PRO A 409 -21.61 13.72 -26.23
C PRO A 409 -21.96 12.32 -25.70
N GLY A 410 -23.22 12.14 -25.29
CA GLY A 410 -23.82 10.83 -25.13
C GLY A 410 -24.05 10.16 -26.49
N PRO A 411 -24.14 8.82 -26.57
CA PRO A 411 -24.26 8.10 -27.84
C PRO A 411 -25.57 8.36 -28.61
N GLN A 412 -26.55 9.05 -28.03
CA GLN A 412 -27.76 9.60 -28.66
C GLN A 412 -28.36 10.72 -27.78
N PRO A 413 -29.01 11.75 -28.36
CA PRO A 413 -29.77 12.74 -27.60
C PRO A 413 -30.91 12.05 -26.84
N LEU A 414 -31.17 12.48 -25.61
CA LEU A 414 -32.28 11.95 -24.83
C LEU A 414 -33.60 12.39 -25.49
N PRO A 415 -34.60 11.51 -25.59
CA PRO A 415 -35.92 11.92 -26.06
C PRO A 415 -36.49 12.99 -25.11
N ASP A 416 -37.17 14.00 -25.66
CA ASP A 416 -37.81 15.04 -24.85
C ASP A 416 -38.99 14.44 -24.06
N VAL A 417 -38.74 14.14 -22.78
CA VAL A 417 -39.68 13.53 -21.84
C VAL A 417 -40.11 14.49 -20.73
N ARG A 418 -39.95 15.79 -20.94
CA ARG A 418 -40.36 16.83 -19.99
C ARG A 418 -41.87 16.75 -19.72
N GLY A 419 -42.27 16.80 -18.45
CA GLY A 419 -43.67 16.72 -18.03
C GLY A 419 -44.22 15.30 -17.85
N GLN A 420 -43.49 14.26 -18.31
CA GLN A 420 -43.85 12.85 -18.17
C GLN A 420 -43.51 12.30 -16.77
N THR A 421 -44.21 11.24 -16.36
CA THR A 421 -43.98 10.57 -15.07
C THR A 421 -42.97 9.46 -15.23
N LEU A 422 -41.94 9.43 -14.37
CA LEU A 422 -40.98 8.34 -14.33
C LEU A 422 -41.54 7.15 -13.55
N ALA A 423 -41.51 5.97 -14.14
CA ALA A 423 -41.80 4.71 -13.48
C ALA A 423 -40.57 3.81 -13.55
N VAL A 424 -40.17 3.25 -12.42
CA VAL A 424 -39.13 2.22 -12.34
C VAL A 424 -39.83 0.89 -12.15
N ASP A 425 -39.58 -0.06 -13.06
CA ASP A 425 -40.13 -1.40 -12.90
C ASP A 425 -39.29 -2.27 -11.96
N SER A 426 -39.77 -3.48 -11.67
CA SER A 426 -39.12 -4.44 -10.77
C SER A 426 -37.75 -4.93 -11.25
N THR A 427 -37.36 -4.64 -12.50
CA THR A 427 -36.04 -4.99 -13.05
C THR A 427 -35.05 -3.80 -12.98
N GLY A 428 -35.51 -2.66 -12.48
CA GLY A 428 -34.77 -1.41 -12.42
C GLY A 428 -34.79 -0.63 -13.73
N GLN A 429 -35.63 -0.99 -14.70
CA GLN A 429 -35.73 -0.26 -15.96
C GLN A 429 -36.60 0.99 -15.75
N VAL A 430 -36.07 2.13 -16.19
CA VAL A 430 -36.69 3.44 -16.05
C VAL A 430 -37.49 3.74 -17.30
N HIS A 431 -38.78 4.02 -17.14
CA HIS A 431 -39.70 4.35 -18.21
C HIS A 431 -40.28 5.74 -17.99
N ALA A 432 -40.34 6.54 -19.05
CA ALA A 432 -41.18 7.74 -19.07
C ALA A 432 -42.60 7.33 -19.49
N ARG A 433 -43.61 7.80 -18.75
CA ARG A 433 -45.02 7.53 -19.01
C ARG A 433 -45.79 8.81 -19.28
N GLU A 434 -46.53 8.80 -20.39
CA GLU A 434 -47.48 9.85 -20.74
C GLU A 434 -48.70 9.22 -21.45
N ASN A 435 -49.91 9.49 -20.95
CA ASN A 435 -51.18 9.09 -21.57
C ASN A 435 -51.26 7.61 -22.03
N GLY A 436 -50.65 6.69 -21.28
CA GLY A 436 -50.67 5.24 -21.57
C GLY A 436 -49.55 4.73 -22.47
N ALA A 437 -48.74 5.61 -23.07
CA ALA A 437 -47.51 5.25 -23.76
C ALA A 437 -46.35 5.17 -22.75
N SER A 438 -45.48 4.16 -22.90
CA SER A 438 -44.30 3.92 -22.06
C SER A 438 -43.06 3.89 -22.93
N GLN A 439 -42.10 4.78 -22.66
CA GLN A 439 -40.84 4.86 -23.38
C GLN A 439 -39.67 4.49 -22.44
N PRO A 440 -38.84 3.49 -22.78
CA PRO A 440 -37.68 3.14 -21.97
C PRO A 440 -36.61 4.24 -22.08
N LEU A 441 -36.15 4.73 -20.94
CA LEU A 441 -35.10 5.75 -20.83
C LEU A 441 -33.74 5.16 -20.46
N GLY A 442 -33.72 4.03 -19.77
CA GLY A 442 -32.48 3.40 -19.33
C GLY A 442 -32.71 2.48 -18.13
N ARG A 443 -31.65 2.19 -17.40
CA ARG A 443 -31.69 1.38 -16.19
C ARG A 443 -31.19 2.20 -15.01
N LEU A 444 -31.94 2.17 -13.91
CA LEU A 444 -31.53 2.76 -12.65
C LEU A 444 -30.31 1.98 -12.13
N LEU A 445 -29.25 2.70 -11.79
CA LEU A 445 -28.07 2.14 -11.14
C LEU A 445 -28.17 2.48 -9.64
N PRO A 446 -28.65 1.55 -8.79
CA PRO A 446 -28.69 1.78 -7.36
C PRO A 446 -27.27 1.97 -6.80
N GLU A 447 -27.17 2.66 -5.66
CA GLU A 447 -25.89 2.87 -4.95
C GLU A 447 -24.80 3.55 -5.78
N THR A 448 -25.20 4.41 -6.73
CA THR A 448 -24.27 5.11 -7.62
C THR A 448 -24.06 6.55 -7.16
N LEU A 449 -22.81 6.92 -6.86
CA LEU A 449 -22.42 8.30 -6.61
C LEU A 449 -22.11 9.00 -7.93
N VAL A 450 -22.97 9.94 -8.33
CA VAL A 450 -22.78 10.72 -9.56
C VAL A 450 -21.83 11.88 -9.30
N PHE A 451 -20.90 12.13 -10.23
CA PHE A 451 -19.95 13.23 -10.15
C PHE A 451 -19.74 13.87 -11.53
N GLY A 452 -19.65 15.20 -11.57
CA GLY A 452 -19.26 15.96 -12.76
C GLY A 452 -17.74 16.09 -12.85
N TYR A 453 -17.19 15.99 -14.05
CA TYR A 453 -15.78 16.20 -14.35
C TYR A 453 -15.62 16.98 -15.66
N ALA A 454 -14.67 17.90 -15.73
CA ALA A 454 -14.30 18.60 -16.96
C ALA A 454 -13.42 17.71 -17.85
N THR A 455 -13.79 17.56 -19.12
CA THR A 455 -12.95 16.91 -20.13
C THR A 455 -11.88 17.85 -20.68
N PRO A 456 -10.87 17.30 -21.39
CA PRO A 456 -9.70 18.06 -21.86
C PRO A 456 -10.04 19.13 -22.90
N ASP A 457 -11.21 18.99 -23.53
CA ASP A 457 -11.85 19.97 -24.43
C ASP A 457 -12.61 21.08 -23.68
N GLY A 458 -12.57 21.09 -22.34
CA GLY A 458 -13.21 22.08 -21.48
C GLY A 458 -14.71 21.86 -21.26
N GLN A 459 -15.27 20.74 -21.72
CA GLN A 459 -16.68 20.41 -21.52
C GLN A 459 -16.90 19.75 -20.15
N THR A 460 -18.04 19.99 -19.50
CA THR A 460 -18.41 19.21 -18.30
C THR A 460 -19.08 17.92 -18.75
N ARG A 461 -18.59 16.79 -18.24
CA ARG A 461 -19.19 15.46 -18.40
C ARG A 461 -19.52 14.86 -17.05
N TRP A 462 -20.38 13.85 -17.04
CA TRP A 462 -20.87 13.22 -15.82
C TRP A 462 -20.51 11.74 -15.79
N GLY A 463 -19.98 11.30 -14.65
CA GLY A 463 -19.63 9.92 -14.35
C GLY A 463 -20.38 9.41 -13.13
N GLY A 464 -20.43 8.09 -12.96
CA GLY A 464 -21.06 7.44 -11.82
C GLY A 464 -20.14 6.39 -11.20
N ALA A 465 -19.97 6.44 -9.88
CA ALA A 465 -19.26 5.42 -9.11
C ALA A 465 -20.28 4.49 -8.46
N ILE A 466 -20.39 3.26 -8.96
CA ILE A 466 -21.26 2.24 -8.40
C ILE A 466 -20.56 1.66 -7.17
N LEU A 467 -21.20 1.80 -6.02
CA LEU A 467 -20.72 1.21 -4.77
C LEU A 467 -21.38 -0.16 -4.55
N ASP A 468 -20.75 -1.00 -3.74
CA ASP A 468 -21.40 -2.19 -3.17
C ASP A 468 -22.06 -1.88 -1.83
N GLU A 469 -22.74 -2.89 -1.26
CA GLU A 469 -23.47 -2.78 0.02
C GLU A 469 -22.54 -2.41 1.21
N ALA A 470 -21.22 -2.56 1.06
CA ALA A 470 -20.20 -2.16 2.03
C ALA A 470 -19.62 -0.75 1.75
N GLY A 471 -20.13 -0.05 0.74
CA GLY A 471 -19.68 1.27 0.32
C GLY A 471 -18.35 1.26 -0.45
N GLN A 472 -17.89 0.11 -0.96
CA GLN A 472 -16.68 0.02 -1.77
C GLN A 472 -16.97 0.24 -3.24
N LEU A 473 -15.99 0.81 -3.97
CA LEU A 473 -16.11 1.06 -5.40
C LEU A 473 -16.15 -0.27 -6.18
N LYS A 474 -17.31 -0.59 -6.72
CA LYS A 474 -17.56 -1.80 -7.51
C LYS A 474 -17.31 -1.58 -8.99
N ALA A 475 -17.73 -0.43 -9.53
CA ALA A 475 -17.57 -0.08 -10.93
C ALA A 475 -17.67 1.43 -11.16
N MET A 476 -17.18 1.89 -12.31
CA MET A 476 -17.29 3.28 -12.76
C MET A 476 -18.00 3.32 -14.11
N VAL A 477 -18.91 4.28 -14.29
CA VAL A 477 -19.70 4.49 -15.50
C VAL A 477 -19.38 5.88 -16.05
N ASN A 478 -19.22 5.99 -17.37
CA ASN A 478 -18.90 7.24 -18.07
C ASN A 478 -17.67 7.97 -17.50
N TYR A 479 -16.72 7.21 -16.94
CA TYR A 479 -15.42 7.71 -16.51
C TYR A 479 -14.38 7.44 -17.60
N PRO A 480 -13.55 8.42 -18.00
CA PRO A 480 -12.55 8.21 -19.02
C PRO A 480 -11.53 7.16 -18.56
N ALA A 481 -11.09 6.29 -19.48
CA ALA A 481 -10.10 5.27 -19.18
C ALA A 481 -8.81 5.93 -18.62
N PRO A 482 -8.11 5.32 -17.65
CA PRO A 482 -7.08 5.96 -16.81
C PRO A 482 -5.83 6.50 -17.55
N HIS A 483 -5.77 6.43 -18.88
CA HIS A 483 -4.58 6.65 -19.69
C HIS A 483 -4.24 8.13 -19.95
N LEU A 484 -5.01 9.08 -19.41
CA LEU A 484 -4.83 10.52 -19.64
C LEU A 484 -4.53 11.26 -18.32
N HIS A 485 -3.36 10.98 -17.76
CA HIS A 485 -2.85 11.60 -16.52
C HIS A 485 -2.81 13.15 -16.54
N ARG A 486 -2.75 13.76 -17.73
CA ARG A 486 -2.70 15.22 -17.90
C ARG A 486 -4.01 15.94 -17.53
N ASP A 487 -5.12 15.21 -17.55
CA ASP A 487 -6.45 15.82 -17.47
C ASP A 487 -7.07 15.76 -16.07
N LEU A 488 -6.48 14.97 -15.16
CA LEU A 488 -6.91 14.80 -13.77
C LEU A 488 -6.46 15.93 -12.82
N ALA A 489 -5.42 16.68 -13.19
CA ALA A 489 -4.86 17.73 -12.34
C ALA A 489 -5.79 18.96 -12.19
N ALA A 490 -6.77 19.11 -13.09
CA ALA A 490 -7.72 20.23 -13.09
C ALA A 490 -9.12 19.88 -12.59
N THR A 491 -9.44 18.59 -12.34
CA THR A 491 -10.84 18.11 -12.33
C THR A 491 -11.45 17.74 -10.99
N VAL A 492 -10.70 17.62 -9.90
CA VAL A 492 -11.30 17.18 -8.63
C VAL A 492 -11.67 18.38 -7.76
N LYS A 493 -12.74 19.07 -8.15
CA LYS A 493 -13.61 19.81 -7.22
C LYS A 493 -15.01 19.23 -7.36
N PRO A 494 -15.39 18.22 -6.56
CA PRO A 494 -16.75 17.71 -6.58
C PRO A 494 -17.70 18.86 -6.23
N ARG A 495 -18.50 19.28 -7.20
CA ARG A 495 -19.71 20.07 -6.96
C ARG A 495 -20.87 19.11 -7.09
N ALA A 496 -21.40 18.68 -5.95
CA ALA A 496 -22.64 17.94 -5.91
C ALA A 496 -23.78 18.91 -6.24
N PHE A 497 -24.56 18.60 -7.27
CA PHE A 497 -25.88 19.17 -7.48
C PHE A 497 -26.91 18.07 -7.25
N VAL A 498 -27.99 18.42 -6.56
CA VAL A 498 -29.14 17.54 -6.28
C VAL A 498 -29.92 17.29 -7.56
#